data_AF-L0NA58-F1
#
_entry.id   AF-L0NA58-F1
#
_cell.length_a   1.000
_cell.length_b   1.000
_cell.length_c   1.000
_cell.angle_alpha   90.00
_cell.angle_beta   90.00
_cell.angle_gamma   90.00
#
_symmetry.space_group_name_H-M   'P 1'
#
loop_
_entity.id
_entity.type
_entity.pdbx_description
1 polymer ?
#
loop_
_entity_poly.entity_id
_entity_poly.type
_entity_poly.pdbx_seq_one_letter_code
_entity_poly.pdbx_strand_id
1 'polypeptide(L)' 'MATDLTVTEVLSDPLIGLMLEADGMDKATFADLLDRVAREQLHQKMSSLQERRADMFYTRLAASEAQVSCGGIC' A
#
# COMPACT_ATOMS: atom_id res chain seq x y z
N MET A 1 3.54 19.09 -9.26
CA MET A 1 3.47 17.88 -8.41
C MET A 1 2.11 17.93 -7.75
N ALA A 2 1.26 16.91 -7.97
CA ALA A 2 0.00 16.82 -7.26
C ALA A 2 0.33 16.40 -5.82
N THR A 3 0.26 17.34 -4.89
CA THR A 3 0.30 17.04 -3.46
C THR A 3 -1.04 16.41 -3.12
N ASP A 4 -1.01 15.16 -2.63
CA ASP A 4 -2.20 14.54 -2.09
C ASP A 4 -2.76 15.41 -0.97
N LEU A 5 -4.07 15.64 -1.01
CA LEU A 5 -4.76 16.43 0.01
C LEU A 5 -4.76 15.65 1.32
N THR A 6 -4.48 16.36 2.41
CA THR A 6 -4.72 15.85 3.76
C THR A 6 -6.23 15.67 4.00
N VAL A 7 -6.61 14.76 4.90
CA VAL A 7 -8.02 14.52 5.25
C VAL A 7 -8.75 15.83 5.58
N THR A 8 -8.08 16.73 6.31
CA THR A 8 -8.63 18.05 6.66
C THR A 8 -8.90 18.94 5.46
N GLU A 9 -8.04 18.91 4.44
CA GLU A 9 -8.23 19.69 3.21
C GLU A 9 -9.39 19.10 2.38
N VAL A 10 -9.48 17.77 2.28
CA VAL A 10 -10.58 17.08 1.60
C VAL A 10 -11.93 17.38 2.25
N LEU A 11 -12.01 17.38 3.58
CA LEU A 11 -13.26 17.68 4.32
C LEU A 11 -13.68 19.15 4.22
N SER A 12 -12.74 20.03 3.90
CA SER A 12 -12.96 21.46 3.72
C SER A 12 -13.30 21.83 2.27
N ASP A 13 -13.17 20.88 1.33
CA ASP A 13 -13.50 21.10 -0.07
C ASP A 13 -15.03 21.22 -0.27
N PRO A 14 -15.52 22.31 -0.87
CA PRO A 14 -16.95 22.54 -1.05
C PRO A 14 -17.59 21.57 -2.05
N LEU A 15 -16.87 21.12 -3.09
CA LEU A 15 -17.39 20.15 -4.04
C LEU A 15 -17.54 18.78 -3.41
N ILE A 16 -16.58 18.40 -2.57
CA ILE A 16 -16.65 17.15 -1.80
C ILE A 16 -17.82 17.22 -0.82
N GLY A 17 -18.02 18.35 -0.15
CA GLY A 17 -19.20 18.58 0.69
C GLY A 17 -20.52 18.35 -0.05
N LEU A 18 -20.68 18.93 -1.24
CA LEU A 18 -21.88 18.75 -2.06
C LEU A 18 -22.09 17.30 -2.50
N MET A 19 -21.00 16.59 -2.82
CA MET A 19 -21.06 15.18 -3.21
C MET A 19 -21.50 14.30 -2.04
N LEU A 20 -20.93 14.53 -0.85
CA LEU A 20 -21.32 13.80 0.37
C LEU A 20 -22.78 14.03 0.73
N GLU A 21 -23.27 15.27 0.60
CA GLU A 21 -24.69 15.58 0.79
C GLU A 21 -25.59 14.86 -0.21
N ALA A 22 -25.20 14.83 -1.49
CA ALA A 22 -25.92 14.09 -2.52
C ALA A 22 -25.96 12.58 -2.25
N ASP A 23 -24.90 12.03 -1.66
CA ASP A 23 -24.77 10.62 -1.28
C ASP A 23 -25.39 10.31 0.10
N GLY A 24 -25.93 11.31 0.81
CA GLY A 24 -26.48 11.15 2.16
C GLY A 24 -25.44 10.74 3.20
N MET A 25 -24.18 11.06 2.97
CA MET A 25 -23.04 10.69 3.81
C MET A 25 -22.60 11.89 4.64
N ASP A 26 -22.40 11.68 5.95
CA ASP A 26 -21.82 12.72 6.79
C ASP A 26 -20.29 12.76 6.67
N LYS A 27 -19.72 13.92 7.01
CA LYS A 27 -18.27 14.15 6.94
C LYS A 27 -17.46 13.23 7.86
N ALA A 28 -18.02 12.80 8.98
CA ALA A 28 -17.34 11.94 9.95
C ALA A 28 -17.17 10.52 9.40
N THR A 29 -18.25 9.98 8.85
CA THR A 29 -18.29 8.68 8.15
C THR A 29 -17.33 8.68 6.98
N PHE A 30 -17.31 9.76 6.19
CA PHE A 30 -16.36 9.90 5.10
C PHE A 30 -14.90 9.94 5.58
N ALA A 31 -14.60 10.66 6.66
CA ALA A 31 -13.27 10.69 7.26
C ALA A 31 -12.82 9.30 7.75
N ASP A 32 -13.72 8.56 8.40
CA ASP A 32 -13.47 7.19 8.86
C ASP A 32 -13.21 6.23 7.69
N LEU A 33 -13.94 6.39 6.58
CA LEU A 33 -13.71 5.63 5.35
C LEU A 33 -12.32 5.93 4.76
N LEU A 34 -11.93 7.20 4.70
CA LEU A 34 -10.60 7.58 4.22
C LEU A 34 -9.49 6.98 5.08
N ASP A 35 -9.61 7.00 6.42
CA ASP A 35 -8.60 6.40 7.31
C ASP A 35 -8.53 4.87 7.14
N ARG A 36 -9.67 4.20 7.01
CA ARG A 36 -9.72 2.76 6.75
C ARG A 36 -9.04 2.39 5.43
N VAL A 37 -9.37 3.10 4.35
CA VAL A 37 -8.77 2.87 3.04
C VAL A 37 -7.27 3.15 3.06
N ALA A 38 -6.82 4.21 3.73
CA ALA A 38 -5.41 4.53 3.87
C ALA A 38 -4.64 3.41 4.58
N ARG A 39 -5.18 2.89 5.69
CA ARG A 39 -4.60 1.76 6.42
C ARG A 39 -4.55 0.49 5.58
N GLU A 40 -5.62 0.19 4.86
CA GLU A 40 -5.69 -0.99 4.00
C GLU A 40 -4.69 -0.91 2.84
N GLN A 41 -4.57 0.25 2.18
CA GLN A 41 -3.56 0.47 1.16
C GLN A 41 -2.14 0.33 1.71
N LEU A 42 -1.88 0.86 2.91
CA LEU A 42 -0.58 0.69 3.57
C LEU A 42 -0.29 -0.78 3.83
N HIS A 43 -1.27 -1.53 4.34
CA HIS A 43 -1.14 -2.96 4.60
C HIS A 43 -0.83 -3.74 3.31
N GLN A 44 -1.56 -3.48 2.22
CA GLN A 44 -1.32 -4.11 0.92
C GLN A 44 0.09 -3.80 0.39
N LYS A 45 0.54 -2.54 0.49
CA LYS A 45 1.90 -2.15 0.10
C LYS A 45 2.94 -2.85 0.97
N MET A 46 2.72 -2.95 2.29
CA MET A 46 3.63 -3.66 3.19
C MET A 46 3.71 -5.15 2.84
N SER A 47 2.56 -5.79 2.58
CA SER A 47 2.49 -7.21 2.19
C SER A 47 3.25 -7.47 0.89
N SER A 48 3.02 -6.66 -0.15
CA SER A 48 3.74 -6.80 -1.42
C SER A 48 5.25 -6.58 -1.29
N LEU A 49 5.69 -5.69 -0.40
CA LEU A 49 7.12 -5.53 -0.08
C LEU A 49 7.68 -6.76 0.66
N GLN A 50 6.91 -7.36 1.56
CA GLN A 50 7.32 -8.57 2.26
C GLN A 50 7.48 -9.75 1.29
N GLU A 51 6.51 -9.94 0.39
CA GLU A 51 6.54 -10.97 -0.66
C GLU A 51 7.76 -10.80 -1.57
N ARG A 52 7.98 -9.60 -2.12
CA ARG A 52 9.16 -9.30 -2.96
C ARG A 52 10.48 -9.56 -2.24
N ARG A 53 10.56 -9.27 -0.93
CA ARG A 53 11.77 -9.55 -0.14
C ARG A 53 11.98 -11.05 0.04
N ALA A 54 10.92 -11.82 0.28
CA ALA A 54 11.00 -13.27 0.39
C ALA A 54 11.45 -13.88 -0.94
N ASP A 55 10.88 -13.46 -2.07
CA ASP A 55 11.25 -13.94 -3.40
C ASP A 55 12.73 -13.68 -3.70
N MET A 56 13.21 -12.47 -3.43
CA MET A 56 14.63 -12.13 -3.61
C MET A 56 15.54 -12.97 -2.72
N PHE A 57 15.13 -13.23 -1.48
CA PHE A 57 15.88 -14.06 -0.54
C PHE A 57 16.00 -15.50 -1.04
N TYR A 58 14.88 -16.14 -1.38
CA TYR A 58 14.88 -17.53 -1.84
C TYR A 58 15.56 -17.71 -3.20
N THR A 59 15.42 -16.73 -4.10
CA THR A 59 16.14 -16.74 -5.38
C THR A 59 17.65 -16.70 -5.19
N ARG A 60 18.14 -15.86 -4.25
CA ARG A 60 19.58 -15.79 -3.92
C ARG A 60 20.07 -17.06 -3.23
N LEU A 61 19.26 -17.64 -2.34
CA LEU A 61 19.59 -18.89 -1.67
C LEU A 61 19.75 -20.02 -2.69
N ALA A 62 18.78 -20.21 -3.58
CA ALA A 62 18.84 -21.22 -4.64
C ALA A 62 20.06 -21.04 -5.56
N ALA A 63 20.39 -19.79 -5.91
CA ALA A 63 21.59 -19.50 -6.70
C ALA A 63 22.89 -19.87 -5.96
N SER A 64 22.96 -19.63 -4.65
CA SER A 64 24.11 -20.01 -3.83
C SER A 64 24.27 -21.53 -3.67
N GLU A 65 23.16 -22.26 -3.51
CA GLU A 65 23.15 -23.72 -3.43
C GLU A 65 23.61 -24.35 -4.76
N ALA A 66 23.17 -23.80 -5.89
CA ALA A 66 23.61 -24.23 -7.22
C ALA A 66 25.13 -24.00 -7.44
N GLN A 67 25.67 -22.91 -6.91
CA GLN A 67 27.11 -22.61 -6.96
C GLN A 67 27.94 -23.61 -6.13
N VAL A 68 27.47 -23.97 -4.94
CA VAL A 68 28.13 -24.99 -4.09
C VAL A 68 28.07 -26.37 -4.73
N SER A 69 26.95 -26.71 -5.39
CA SER A 69 26.78 -28.00 -6.08
C SER A 69 27.63 -28.14 -7.35
N CYS A 70 28.02 -27.05 -8.02
CA CYS A 70 28.81 -27.07 -9.25
C CYS A 70 30.33 -26.96 -9.00
N GLY A 71 30.76 -26.50 -7.81
CA GLY A 71 32.18 -26.36 -7.43
C GLY A 71 32.84 -27.64 -6.90
N GLY A 72 32.15 -28.78 -6.89
CA GLY A 72 32.60 -30.04 -6.27
C GLY A 72 33.16 -31.11 -7.20
N ILE A 73 33.34 -30.84 -8.49
CA ILE A 73 33.98 -31.76 -9.43
C ILE A 73 34.99 -31.00 -10.30
N CYS A 74 36.19 -30.84 -9.75
CA CYS A 74 37.44 -30.72 -10.49
C CYS A 74 38.44 -31.69 -9.85
#